data_AF-A0A1I1HFX3-F1
#
_entry.id   AF-A0A1I1HFX3-F1
#
_cell.length_a   1.000
_cell.length_b   1.000
_cell.length_c   1.000
_cell.angle_alpha   90.00
_cell.angle_beta   90.00
_cell.angle_gamma   90.00
#
_symmetry.space_group_name_H-M   'P 1'
#
loop_
_entity.id
_entity.type
_entity.pdbx_description
1 polymer ?
#
loop_
_entity_poly.entity_id
_entity_poly.type
_entity_poly.pdbx_seq_one_letter_code
_entity_poly.pdbx_strand_id
1 'polypeptide(L)'
;MDKRKKNTLIGTGAIFAAIAVLSGTVMGKKSKKNKQVQIDALKNDIYKTGNIRKLGTLYLNGVKQKCPKNFTNYEDIHEYIGQKIEIKDSDKNDINNLSWVEINENNKKLLICDRNILIGMSWNELNNQNLVFGKVVMIEGKKYMLRLLKGGDKKKDSENNEWNQYIVNEDEILGLPISTQYDKSDKVKNNNIDKINGENNNLWHWHEMCSLTQNTYKKGENSCVIRGFYSNTYFNDVKKEVSYKTVGYRPVLELID
;
A
#
# COMPACT_ATOMS: atom_id res chain seq x y z
N MET A 1 69.85 51.66 45.90
CA MET A 1 70.48 52.01 44.60
C MET A 1 70.35 50.81 43.68
N ASP A 2 69.74 51.02 42.51
CA ASP A 2 69.65 50.11 41.34
C ASP A 2 68.99 48.72 41.49
N LYS A 3 68.34 48.10 40.50
CA LYS A 3 67.53 48.47 39.32
C LYS A 3 67.10 47.14 38.66
N ARG A 4 65.94 47.13 37.99
CA ARG A 4 65.44 46.20 36.92
C ARG A 4 64.80 44.87 37.40
N LYS A 5 63.47 44.67 37.22
CA LYS A 5 62.71 44.20 36.01
C LYS A 5 63.12 42.76 35.62
N LYS A 6 62.25 41.77 35.32
CA LYS A 6 60.82 41.70 34.93
C LYS A 6 60.40 40.20 34.87
N ASN A 7 59.12 39.92 35.14
CA ASN A 7 58.24 38.84 34.63
C ASN A 7 58.61 37.38 34.96
N THR A 8 57.67 36.50 35.34
CA THR A 8 56.52 36.04 34.52
C THR A 8 55.32 35.53 35.33
N LEU A 9 54.13 35.78 34.76
CA LEU A 9 52.75 35.29 34.94
C LEU A 9 52.40 34.31 36.09
N ILE A 10 51.43 34.66 36.96
CA ILE A 10 49.97 34.35 36.88
C ILE A 10 49.72 32.84 36.76
N GLY A 11 49.08 32.11 37.68
CA GLY A 11 48.19 32.48 38.77
C GLY A 11 47.03 31.47 38.79
N THR A 12 46.67 31.01 40.00
CA THR A 12 45.38 30.37 40.37
C THR A 12 45.07 29.00 39.74
N GLY A 13 44.61 27.98 40.44
CA GLY A 13 44.07 27.84 41.78
C GLY A 13 43.61 26.38 41.89
N ALA A 14 43.77 25.80 43.07
CA ALA A 14 43.56 24.39 43.31
C ALA A 14 42.08 24.05 43.59
N ILE A 15 41.80 22.73 43.58
CA ILE A 15 40.86 21.97 44.44
C ILE A 15 39.68 21.28 43.73
N PHE A 16 39.61 19.98 44.05
CA PHE A 16 38.70 18.89 43.74
C PHE A 16 37.20 19.16 43.97
N ALA A 17 36.33 18.50 43.18
CA ALA A 17 35.14 17.81 43.68
C ALA A 17 34.53 16.86 42.62
N ALA A 18 34.27 15.62 43.03
CA ALA A 18 33.49 14.64 42.29
C ALA A 18 32.00 15.01 42.27
N ILE A 19 31.30 14.72 41.16
CA ILE A 19 29.83 14.76 41.09
C ILE A 19 29.30 13.42 40.56
N ALA A 20 28.33 12.90 41.30
CA ALA A 20 27.76 11.56 41.25
C ALA A 20 27.04 11.19 39.94
N VAL A 21 27.12 9.91 39.57
CA VAL A 21 26.29 9.27 38.55
C VAL A 21 24.87 9.09 39.10
N LEU A 22 23.97 10.00 38.74
CA LEU A 22 22.53 9.79 38.90
C LEU A 22 22.03 8.92 37.73
N SER A 23 21.84 7.63 38.00
CA SER A 23 20.88 6.70 37.38
C SER A 23 20.28 7.13 36.01
N GLY A 24 21.12 7.09 34.97
CA GLY A 24 20.76 7.49 33.59
C GLY A 24 19.95 6.46 32.78
N THR A 25 19.07 5.66 33.38
CA THR A 25 18.33 4.62 32.63
C THR A 25 17.03 5.11 31.98
N VAL A 26 16.52 6.29 32.35
CA VAL A 26 15.26 6.83 31.81
C VAL A 26 15.46 7.79 30.63
N MET A 27 16.55 8.57 30.61
CA MET A 27 16.82 9.57 29.55
C MET A 27 17.28 8.97 28.22
N GLY A 28 17.99 7.83 28.24
CA GLY A 28 18.47 7.16 27.03
C GLY A 28 17.38 6.48 26.20
N LYS A 29 16.29 6.02 26.83
CA LYS A 29 15.18 5.34 26.13
C LYS A 29 14.29 6.34 25.37
N LYS A 30 14.04 7.52 25.95
CA LYS A 30 13.19 8.57 25.33
C LYS A 30 13.87 9.20 24.11
N SER A 31 15.17 9.47 24.19
CA SER A 31 15.99 9.97 23.06
C SER A 31 16.09 8.95 21.91
N LYS A 32 16.30 7.66 22.22
CA LYS A 32 16.29 6.59 21.20
C LYS A 32 14.91 6.43 20.53
N LYS A 33 13.82 6.48 21.32
CA LYS A 33 12.46 6.42 20.79
C LYS A 33 12.14 7.59 19.87
N ASN A 34 12.55 8.81 20.23
CA ASN A 34 12.35 9.99 19.38
C ASN A 34 13.16 9.94 18.08
N LYS A 35 14.41 9.44 18.12
CA LYS A 35 15.21 9.21 16.91
C LYS A 35 14.59 8.14 16.01
N GLN A 36 14.09 7.04 16.58
CA GLN A 36 13.42 5.99 15.83
C GLN A 36 12.14 6.52 15.15
N VAL A 37 11.32 7.28 15.87
CA VAL A 37 10.11 7.93 15.31
C VAL A 37 10.47 8.89 14.16
N GLN A 38 11.55 9.67 14.27
CA GLN A 38 12.02 10.52 13.17
C GLN A 38 12.52 9.70 11.96
N ILE A 39 13.25 8.62 12.20
CA ILE A 39 13.72 7.72 11.13
C ILE A 39 12.54 7.03 10.44
N ASP A 40 11.53 6.60 11.19
CA ASP A 40 10.33 5.96 10.66
C ASP A 40 9.48 6.96 9.86
N ALA A 41 9.37 8.22 10.32
CA ALA A 41 8.75 9.31 9.57
C ALA A 41 9.49 9.57 8.24
N LEU A 42 10.82 9.65 8.27
CA LEU A 42 11.66 9.83 7.07
C LEU A 42 11.54 8.65 6.10
N LYS A 43 11.47 7.41 6.60
CA LYS A 43 11.25 6.22 5.77
C LYS A 43 9.86 6.24 5.12
N ASN A 44 8.84 6.68 5.84
CA ASN A 44 7.48 6.80 5.30
C ASN A 44 7.35 7.89 4.21
N ASP A 45 8.29 8.83 4.13
CA ASP A 45 8.35 9.88 3.08
C ASP A 45 8.98 9.41 1.78
N ILE A 46 9.85 8.39 1.82
CA ILE A 46 10.54 7.87 0.64
C ILE A 46 9.67 6.76 0.04
N TYR A 47 9.23 6.97 -1.20
CA TYR A 47 8.58 5.93 -2.01
C TYR A 47 9.61 5.31 -2.93
N LYS A 48 9.65 3.99 -2.98
CA LYS A 48 10.49 3.24 -3.90
C LYS A 48 9.64 2.16 -4.58
N THR A 49 9.55 2.25 -5.91
CA THR A 49 8.78 1.30 -6.72
C THR A 49 9.15 -0.15 -6.38
N GLY A 50 8.14 -0.97 -6.08
CA GLY A 50 8.27 -2.39 -5.74
C GLY A 50 8.45 -2.71 -4.26
N ASN A 51 8.70 -1.72 -3.39
CA ASN A 51 8.76 -1.96 -1.95
C ASN A 51 7.37 -2.32 -1.38
N ILE A 52 7.35 -3.23 -0.41
CA ILE A 52 6.15 -3.53 0.38
C ILE A 52 6.08 -2.63 1.61
N ARG A 53 4.99 -1.89 1.73
CA ARG A 53 4.65 -1.07 2.90
C ARG A 53 3.49 -1.69 3.66
N LYS A 54 3.62 -1.80 4.99
CA LYS A 54 2.49 -2.06 5.89
C LYS A 54 1.94 -0.72 6.36
N LEU A 55 0.70 -0.42 6.00
CA LEU A 55 0.09 0.87 6.31
C LEU A 55 -1.42 0.74 6.44
N GLY A 56 -1.98 1.39 7.44
CA GLY A 56 -3.40 1.54 7.61
C GLY A 56 -4.13 0.23 7.90
N THR A 57 -5.37 0.35 8.34
CA THR A 57 -6.18 -0.79 8.76
C THR A 57 -7.59 -0.65 8.21
N LEU A 58 -8.15 -1.76 7.72
CA LEU A 58 -9.53 -1.84 7.25
C LEU A 58 -10.50 -1.87 8.44
N TYR A 59 -11.55 -1.06 8.35
CA TYR A 59 -12.68 -1.04 9.27
C TYR A 59 -13.99 -1.23 8.50
N LEU A 60 -14.85 -2.09 9.03
CA LEU A 60 -16.22 -2.29 8.56
C LEU A 60 -17.17 -1.88 9.69
N ASN A 61 -17.98 -0.83 9.49
CA ASN A 61 -18.81 -0.23 10.54
C ASN A 61 -18.02 0.11 11.82
N GLY A 62 -16.77 0.57 11.67
CA GLY A 62 -15.89 0.88 12.79
C GLY A 62 -15.28 -0.35 13.48
N VAL A 63 -15.57 -1.56 13.03
CA VAL A 63 -14.94 -2.80 13.51
C VAL A 63 -13.71 -3.10 12.68
N LYS A 64 -12.58 -3.24 13.36
CA LYS A 64 -11.29 -3.55 12.75
C LYS A 64 -11.28 -4.94 12.10
N GLN A 65 -10.69 -5.04 10.92
CA GLN A 65 -10.52 -6.29 10.19
C GLN A 65 -9.05 -6.68 10.08
N LYS A 66 -8.79 -8.00 10.03
CA LYS A 66 -7.45 -8.54 9.74
C LYS A 66 -7.14 -8.37 8.25
N CYS A 67 -5.88 -8.12 7.90
CA CYS A 67 -5.46 -8.16 6.50
C CYS A 67 -5.54 -9.61 6.00
N PRO A 68 -6.21 -9.90 4.86
CA PRO A 68 -6.24 -11.25 4.29
C PRO A 68 -4.84 -11.78 3.95
N LYS A 69 -4.65 -13.08 4.15
CA LYS A 69 -3.40 -13.82 3.96
C LYS A 69 -3.58 -15.15 3.22
N ASN A 70 -4.79 -15.65 3.01
CA ASN A 70 -5.04 -16.83 2.18
C ASN A 70 -5.16 -16.41 0.71
N PHE A 71 -4.13 -16.68 -0.09
CA PHE A 71 -4.06 -16.29 -1.51
C PHE A 71 -4.53 -17.38 -2.48
N THR A 72 -4.90 -18.56 -1.99
CA THR A 72 -5.27 -19.69 -2.85
C THR A 72 -6.79 -19.80 -2.95
N ASN A 73 -7.50 -19.75 -1.82
CA ASN A 73 -8.97 -19.87 -1.82
C ASN A 73 -9.66 -18.58 -1.35
N TYR A 74 -8.88 -17.59 -0.88
CA TYR A 74 -9.39 -16.31 -0.39
C TYR A 74 -10.46 -16.44 0.71
N GLU A 75 -10.44 -17.56 1.45
CA GLU A 75 -11.39 -17.88 2.53
C GLU A 75 -11.36 -16.88 3.69
N ASP A 76 -10.27 -16.13 3.82
CA ASP A 76 -10.08 -15.13 4.87
C ASP A 76 -10.30 -13.69 4.39
N ILE A 77 -10.75 -13.49 3.13
CA ILE A 77 -11.26 -12.18 2.71
C ILE A 77 -12.63 -11.95 3.33
N HIS A 78 -12.80 -10.77 3.93
CA HIS A 78 -14.05 -10.38 4.58
C HIS A 78 -15.18 -10.17 3.55
N GLU A 79 -16.38 -10.59 3.92
CA GLU A 79 -17.58 -10.38 3.11
C GLU A 79 -18.26 -9.05 3.49
N TYR A 80 -18.57 -8.26 2.46
CA TYR A 80 -19.40 -7.08 2.57
C TYR A 80 -20.87 -7.47 2.62
N ILE A 81 -21.58 -6.94 3.60
CA ILE A 81 -23.00 -7.13 3.86
C ILE A 81 -23.70 -5.78 4.13
N GLY A 82 -23.21 -4.70 3.51
CA GLY A 82 -23.78 -3.35 3.67
C GLY A 82 -23.06 -2.43 4.67
N GLN A 83 -21.86 -2.79 5.14
CA GLN A 83 -21.14 -1.98 6.13
C GLN A 83 -20.50 -0.72 5.52
N LYS A 84 -20.31 0.32 6.33
CA LYS A 84 -19.40 1.43 6.00
C LYS A 84 -17.96 0.93 5.92
N ILE A 85 -17.31 1.16 4.79
CA ILE A 85 -15.91 0.78 4.53
C ILE A 85 -15.01 1.98 4.81
N GLU A 86 -14.00 1.78 5.66
CA GLU A 86 -13.02 2.80 6.01
C GLU A 86 -11.61 2.20 6.10
N ILE A 87 -10.60 2.95 5.66
CA ILE A 87 -9.19 2.67 5.96
C ILE A 87 -8.70 3.82 6.83
N LYS A 88 -8.15 3.49 8.00
CA LYS A 88 -7.66 4.46 8.99
C LYS A 88 -6.22 4.12 9.36
N ASP A 89 -5.64 4.87 10.30
CA ASP A 89 -4.29 4.66 10.84
C ASP A 89 -3.97 3.19 11.14
N SER A 90 -2.69 2.85 10.94
CA SER A 90 -2.14 1.53 11.20
C SER A 90 -2.43 1.09 12.63
N ASP A 91 -2.77 -0.18 12.78
CA ASP A 91 -2.93 -0.78 14.08
C ASP A 91 -1.58 -1.13 14.70
N LYS A 92 -1.55 -1.18 16.04
CA LYS A 92 -0.38 -1.68 16.78
C LYS A 92 -0.10 -3.15 16.47
N ASN A 93 -1.13 -3.92 16.14
CA ASN A 93 -0.98 -5.32 15.75
C ASN A 93 -0.88 -5.42 14.22
N ASP A 94 0.28 -5.82 13.75
CA ASP A 94 0.60 -5.87 12.32
C ASP A 94 -0.29 -6.82 11.51
N ILE A 95 -0.98 -7.77 12.14
CA ILE A 95 -1.94 -8.64 11.43
C ILE A 95 -3.12 -7.87 10.81
N ASN A 96 -3.39 -6.66 11.30
CA ASN A 96 -4.47 -5.81 10.81
C ASN A 96 -3.98 -4.79 9.77
N ASN A 97 -2.66 -4.63 9.62
CA ASN A 97 -2.09 -3.66 8.71
C ASN A 97 -2.18 -4.16 7.27
N LEU A 98 -2.75 -3.35 6.40
CA LEU A 98 -2.85 -3.64 4.98
C LEU A 98 -1.45 -3.60 4.34
N SER A 99 -1.29 -4.41 3.30
CA SER A 99 -0.05 -4.59 2.57
C SER A 99 -0.14 -3.88 1.24
N TRP A 100 0.84 -3.03 0.93
CA TRP A 100 0.81 -2.17 -0.24
C TRP A 100 2.12 -2.25 -0.99
N VAL A 101 2.05 -2.28 -2.31
CA VAL A 101 3.19 -2.07 -3.19
C VAL A 101 3.34 -0.57 -3.43
N GLU A 102 4.51 -0.03 -3.12
CA GLU A 102 4.88 1.34 -3.42
C GLU A 102 5.14 1.51 -4.91
N ILE A 103 4.65 2.63 -5.47
CA ILE A 103 4.95 3.09 -6.82
C ILE A 103 5.44 4.53 -6.71
N ASN A 104 6.58 4.83 -7.33
CA ASN A 104 7.12 6.18 -7.45
C ASN A 104 7.49 6.46 -8.92
N GLU A 105 6.46 6.58 -9.75
CA GLU A 105 6.59 6.67 -11.20
C GLU A 105 5.77 7.84 -11.73
N ASN A 106 6.21 8.49 -12.80
CA ASN A 106 5.46 9.57 -13.48
C ASN A 106 4.98 10.69 -12.54
N ASN A 107 5.82 11.09 -11.58
CA ASN A 107 5.51 12.08 -10.53
C ASN A 107 4.32 11.69 -9.62
N LYS A 108 3.98 10.40 -9.57
CA LYS A 108 2.96 9.86 -8.67
C LYS A 108 3.58 8.98 -7.62
N LYS A 109 3.09 9.13 -6.39
CA LYS A 109 3.38 8.26 -5.27
C LYS A 109 2.10 7.48 -4.94
N LEU A 110 2.08 6.21 -5.31
CA LEU A 110 0.94 5.33 -5.06
C LEU A 110 1.31 4.24 -4.05
N LEU A 111 0.32 3.83 -3.28
CA LEU A 111 0.30 2.57 -2.55
C LEU A 111 -0.85 1.76 -3.17
N ILE A 112 -0.51 0.70 -3.89
CA ILE A 112 -1.50 -0.20 -4.48
C ILE A 112 -1.60 -1.41 -3.55
N CYS A 113 -2.79 -1.74 -3.06
CA CYS A 113 -2.92 -2.91 -2.21
C CYS A 113 -2.58 -4.16 -3.03
N ASP A 114 -1.73 -5.00 -2.47
CA ASP A 114 -1.19 -6.17 -3.16
C ASP A 114 -2.23 -7.29 -3.35
N ARG A 115 -3.42 -7.17 -2.75
CA ARG A 115 -4.55 -8.10 -2.85
C ARG A 115 -5.90 -7.40 -2.80
N ASN A 116 -6.96 -8.14 -3.11
CA ASN A 116 -8.30 -7.74 -2.72
C ASN A 116 -8.48 -7.89 -1.20
N ILE A 117 -9.09 -6.91 -0.55
CA ILE A 117 -9.25 -6.87 0.92
C ILE A 117 -10.70 -7.08 1.38
N LEU A 118 -11.64 -7.10 0.44
CA LEU A 118 -13.06 -7.27 0.68
C LEU A 118 -13.69 -7.92 -0.57
N ILE A 119 -14.68 -8.79 -0.39
CA ILE A 119 -15.52 -9.36 -1.47
C ILE A 119 -17.02 -9.19 -1.17
N GLY A 120 -17.89 -9.48 -2.14
CA GLY A 120 -19.33 -9.48 -1.94
C GLY A 120 -20.01 -8.13 -2.13
N MET A 121 -19.28 -7.11 -2.61
CA MET A 121 -19.83 -5.81 -2.95
C MET A 121 -19.95 -5.63 -4.46
N SER A 122 -20.92 -4.82 -4.84
CA SER A 122 -21.08 -4.32 -6.20
C SER A 122 -20.22 -3.06 -6.40
N TRP A 123 -19.97 -2.72 -7.67
CA TRP A 123 -19.30 -1.46 -8.01
C TRP A 123 -20.10 -0.24 -7.53
N ASN A 124 -21.43 -0.26 -7.68
CA ASN A 124 -22.31 0.81 -7.20
C ASN A 124 -22.23 0.99 -5.68
N GLU A 125 -22.10 -0.08 -4.91
CA GLU A 125 -21.96 0.01 -3.45
C GLU A 125 -20.65 0.70 -3.04
N LEU A 126 -19.54 0.40 -3.73
CA LEU A 126 -18.30 1.15 -3.55
C LEU A 126 -18.45 2.61 -3.99
N ASN A 127 -19.11 2.85 -5.11
CA ASN A 127 -19.30 4.19 -5.65
C ASN A 127 -20.16 5.07 -4.73
N ASN A 128 -21.22 4.51 -4.15
CA ASN A 128 -22.07 5.20 -3.18
C ASN A 128 -21.30 5.62 -1.92
N GLN A 129 -20.17 4.97 -1.61
CA GLN A 129 -19.26 5.34 -0.53
C GLN A 129 -18.09 6.22 -1.00
N ASN A 130 -18.09 6.65 -2.26
CA ASN A 130 -17.04 7.42 -2.96
C ASN A 130 -15.70 6.67 -3.09
N LEU A 131 -15.70 5.34 -3.08
CA LEU A 131 -14.47 4.54 -3.07
C LEU A 131 -13.97 4.14 -4.47
N VAL A 132 -14.75 4.38 -5.52
CA VAL A 132 -14.34 4.11 -6.90
C VAL A 132 -13.37 5.16 -7.40
N PHE A 133 -13.82 6.41 -7.49
CA PHE A 133 -13.06 7.48 -8.15
C PHE A 133 -12.15 8.26 -7.21
N GLY A 134 -12.49 8.33 -5.92
CA GLY A 134 -11.71 9.08 -4.97
C GLY A 134 -12.47 9.51 -3.73
N LYS A 135 -11.88 9.22 -2.58
CA LYS A 135 -12.26 9.74 -1.28
C LYS A 135 -10.99 10.17 -0.55
N VAL A 136 -10.95 11.40 -0.06
CA VAL A 136 -9.83 11.87 0.74
C VAL A 136 -9.85 11.17 2.10
N VAL A 137 -8.73 10.57 2.48
CA VAL A 137 -8.52 9.94 3.79
C VAL A 137 -7.21 10.42 4.42
N MET A 138 -7.17 10.39 5.75
CA MET A 138 -5.96 10.67 6.52
C MET A 138 -5.43 9.35 7.09
N ILE A 139 -4.18 9.03 6.82
CA ILE A 139 -3.50 7.86 7.39
C ILE A 139 -2.11 8.31 7.84
N GLU A 140 -1.82 8.13 9.13
CA GLU A 140 -0.56 8.53 9.77
C GLU A 140 -0.21 10.01 9.52
N GLY A 141 -1.22 10.88 9.53
CA GLY A 141 -1.06 12.31 9.33
C GLY A 141 -0.85 12.75 7.88
N LYS A 142 -0.87 11.83 6.91
CA LYS A 142 -0.79 12.14 5.47
C LYS A 142 -2.14 12.05 4.80
N LYS A 143 -2.36 12.93 3.82
CA LYS A 143 -3.57 12.92 2.97
C LYS A 143 -3.37 11.99 1.80
N TYR A 144 -4.38 11.16 1.56
CA TYR A 144 -4.42 10.25 0.42
C TYR A 144 -5.75 10.38 -0.30
N MET A 145 -5.72 10.26 -1.63
CA MET A 145 -6.89 9.91 -2.41
C MET A 145 -7.05 8.39 -2.42
N LEU A 146 -8.06 7.89 -1.73
CA LEU A 146 -8.45 6.47 -1.73
C LEU A 146 -9.39 6.19 -2.90
N ARG A 147 -9.01 5.27 -3.79
CA ARG A 147 -9.73 4.95 -5.04
C ARG A 147 -9.43 3.53 -5.52
N LEU A 148 -10.07 3.12 -6.61
CA LEU A 148 -9.69 1.92 -7.36
C LEU A 148 -8.54 2.21 -8.34
N LEU A 149 -7.93 1.17 -8.89
CA LEU A 149 -7.04 1.27 -10.05
C LEU A 149 -7.83 1.61 -11.32
N LYS A 150 -7.19 2.30 -12.26
CA LYS A 150 -7.67 2.39 -13.65
C LYS A 150 -7.40 1.06 -14.35
N GLY A 151 -8.46 0.43 -14.87
CA GLY A 151 -8.42 -0.88 -15.53
C GLY A 151 -8.45 -0.85 -17.05
N GLY A 152 -8.59 0.33 -17.67
CA GLY A 152 -8.81 0.49 -19.11
C GLY A 152 -10.29 0.40 -19.49
N ASP A 153 -10.67 0.90 -20.68
CA ASP A 153 -12.08 1.04 -21.09
C ASP A 153 -12.51 0.13 -22.26
N LYS A 154 -11.57 -0.61 -22.86
CA LYS A 154 -11.80 -1.47 -24.03
C LYS A 154 -10.93 -2.72 -23.99
N LYS A 155 -11.44 -3.80 -24.61
CA LYS A 155 -10.75 -5.08 -24.83
C LYS A 155 -9.46 -4.96 -25.66
N LYS A 156 -9.29 -3.86 -26.40
CA LYS A 156 -8.03 -3.53 -27.05
C LYS A 156 -7.27 -2.60 -26.11
N ASP A 157 -6.17 -3.11 -25.54
CA ASP A 157 -5.16 -2.48 -24.67
C ASP A 157 -4.53 -1.17 -25.23
N SER A 158 -5.28 -0.32 -25.93
CA SER A 158 -4.73 0.88 -26.59
C SER A 158 -4.62 2.10 -25.68
N GLU A 159 -5.11 2.03 -24.44
CA GLU A 159 -4.99 3.12 -23.47
C GLU A 159 -4.18 2.66 -22.27
N ASN A 160 -3.02 3.32 -22.04
CA ASN A 160 -2.19 3.14 -20.85
C ASN A 160 -3.07 3.29 -19.61
N ASN A 161 -3.25 2.19 -18.88
CA ASN A 161 -4.02 2.13 -17.65
C ASN A 161 -3.14 1.61 -16.51
N GLU A 162 -3.50 1.93 -15.27
CA GLU A 162 -2.67 1.63 -14.10
C GLU A 162 -2.53 0.12 -13.85
N TRP A 163 -3.53 -0.69 -14.21
CA TRP A 163 -3.43 -2.13 -14.10
C TRP A 163 -2.35 -2.69 -15.05
N ASN A 164 -2.36 -2.28 -16.32
CA ASN A 164 -1.34 -2.70 -17.28
C ASN A 164 0.05 -2.17 -16.89
N GLN A 165 0.11 -0.90 -16.50
CA GLN A 165 1.35 -0.25 -16.15
C GLN A 165 2.02 -0.89 -14.93
N TYR A 166 1.27 -1.21 -13.86
CA TYR A 166 1.86 -1.63 -12.59
C TYR A 166 1.68 -3.11 -12.28
N ILE A 167 0.53 -3.70 -12.59
CA ILE A 167 0.28 -5.12 -12.30
C ILE A 167 0.80 -6.02 -13.41
N VAL A 168 0.48 -5.72 -14.67
CA VAL A 168 1.07 -6.44 -15.81
C VAL A 168 2.53 -6.04 -16.01
N ASN A 169 2.87 -4.79 -15.68
CA ASN A 169 4.20 -4.22 -15.86
C ASN A 169 4.67 -4.28 -17.33
N GLU A 170 3.84 -3.77 -18.23
CA GLU A 170 4.11 -3.77 -19.68
C GLU A 170 5.36 -2.97 -20.06
N ASP A 171 5.69 -1.95 -19.26
CA ASP A 171 6.86 -1.08 -19.47
C ASP A 171 8.13 -1.59 -18.75
N GLU A 172 8.09 -2.79 -18.13
CA GLU A 172 9.22 -3.40 -17.41
C GLU A 172 9.83 -2.47 -16.34
N ILE A 173 8.97 -1.76 -15.60
CA ILE A 173 9.34 -0.83 -14.54
C ILE A 173 10.20 -1.55 -13.50
N LEU A 174 11.38 -0.98 -13.24
CA LEU A 174 12.34 -1.53 -12.30
C LEU A 174 11.74 -1.62 -10.88
N GLY A 175 11.91 -2.79 -10.25
CA GLY A 175 11.40 -3.08 -8.92
C GLY A 175 10.05 -3.80 -8.92
N LEU A 176 9.34 -3.83 -10.05
CA LEU A 176 8.16 -4.67 -10.25
C LEU A 176 8.52 -5.96 -11.00
N PRO A 177 7.84 -7.08 -10.72
CA PRO A 177 8.06 -8.34 -11.43
C PRO A 177 7.64 -8.21 -12.89
N ILE A 178 8.44 -8.76 -13.79
CA ILE A 178 8.12 -8.82 -15.22
C ILE A 178 7.14 -9.97 -15.44
N SER A 179 6.01 -9.68 -16.07
CA SER A 179 5.01 -10.70 -16.36
C SER A 179 5.49 -11.68 -17.43
N THR A 180 5.45 -12.96 -17.09
CA THR A 180 5.83 -14.07 -17.97
C THR A 180 4.66 -14.48 -18.88
N GLN A 181 4.90 -15.45 -19.76
CA GLN A 181 3.84 -16.08 -20.55
C GLN A 181 2.76 -16.79 -19.70
N TYR A 182 3.12 -17.27 -18.51
CA TYR A 182 2.18 -17.95 -17.61
C TYR A 182 1.24 -16.96 -16.95
N ASP A 183 1.75 -15.77 -16.60
CA ASP A 183 0.95 -14.69 -16.00
C ASP A 183 -0.04 -14.11 -17.02
N LYS A 184 0.39 -13.97 -18.27
CA LYS A 184 -0.36 -13.30 -19.35
C LYS A 184 -1.38 -14.20 -20.07
N SER A 185 -1.31 -15.52 -19.91
CA SER A 185 -2.12 -16.46 -20.70
C SER A 185 -3.32 -17.00 -19.92
N ASP A 186 -4.52 -16.76 -20.43
CA ASP A 186 -5.78 -17.37 -19.96
C ASP A 186 -5.94 -18.83 -20.40
N LYS A 187 -5.10 -19.31 -21.32
CA LYS A 187 -5.09 -20.71 -21.81
C LYS A 187 -4.31 -21.67 -20.92
N VAL A 188 -3.40 -21.15 -20.09
CA VAL A 188 -2.65 -21.95 -19.12
C VAL A 188 -3.63 -22.36 -18.01
N LYS A 189 -3.70 -23.67 -17.72
CA LYS A 189 -4.58 -24.21 -16.67
C LYS A 189 -4.39 -23.46 -15.36
N ASN A 190 -5.49 -23.18 -14.65
CA ASN A 190 -5.45 -22.40 -13.41
C ASN A 190 -4.60 -23.05 -12.31
N ASN A 191 -4.47 -24.39 -12.29
CA ASN A 191 -3.65 -25.11 -11.33
C ASN A 191 -2.16 -25.22 -11.72
N ASN A 192 -1.70 -24.47 -12.73
CA ASN A 192 -0.31 -24.48 -13.14
C ASN A 192 0.57 -23.80 -12.07
N ILE A 193 1.65 -24.46 -11.68
CA ILE A 193 2.51 -24.01 -10.58
C ILE A 193 3.31 -22.75 -10.92
N ASP A 194 3.72 -22.57 -12.17
CA ASP A 194 4.47 -21.38 -12.62
C ASP A 194 3.58 -20.14 -12.63
N LYS A 195 2.27 -20.32 -12.88
CA LYS A 195 1.26 -19.27 -12.74
C LYS A 195 0.99 -18.93 -11.27
N ILE A 196 0.79 -19.96 -10.42
CA ILE A 196 0.44 -19.75 -9.01
C ILE A 196 1.61 -19.15 -8.23
N ASN A 197 2.81 -19.69 -8.42
CA ASN A 197 4.02 -19.31 -7.68
C ASN A 197 4.93 -18.34 -8.44
N GLY A 198 4.48 -17.82 -9.60
CA GLY A 198 5.23 -16.83 -10.37
C GLY A 198 5.41 -15.54 -9.57
N GLU A 199 6.52 -14.83 -9.82
CA GLU A 199 6.86 -13.60 -9.09
C GLU A 199 5.75 -12.55 -9.17
N ASN A 200 5.09 -12.42 -10.32
CA ASN A 200 4.01 -11.47 -10.51
C ASN A 200 2.78 -11.81 -9.64
N ASN A 201 2.33 -13.07 -9.62
CA ASN A 201 1.20 -13.47 -8.78
C ASN A 201 1.57 -13.48 -7.28
N ASN A 202 2.81 -13.81 -6.92
CA ASN A 202 3.27 -13.71 -5.53
C ASN A 202 3.25 -12.28 -5.00
N LEU A 203 3.49 -11.29 -5.87
CA LEU A 203 3.37 -9.89 -5.50
C LEU A 203 1.92 -9.41 -5.50
N TRP A 204 1.17 -9.71 -6.56
CA TRP A 204 -0.10 -9.03 -6.85
C TRP A 204 -1.35 -9.85 -6.57
N HIS A 205 -1.23 -11.14 -6.22
CA HIS A 205 -2.36 -11.99 -5.82
C HIS A 205 -3.61 -11.80 -6.71
N TRP A 206 -3.43 -11.90 -8.03
CA TRP A 206 -4.50 -11.69 -9.01
C TRP A 206 -5.14 -13.00 -9.45
N HIS A 207 -4.47 -14.13 -9.24
CA HIS A 207 -4.97 -15.45 -9.62
C HIS A 207 -6.24 -15.80 -8.85
N GLU A 208 -7.23 -16.38 -9.54
CA GLU A 208 -8.55 -16.79 -9.00
C GLU A 208 -9.41 -15.69 -8.35
N MET A 209 -8.99 -14.42 -8.44
CA MET A 209 -9.76 -13.29 -7.94
C MET A 209 -9.70 -12.09 -8.90
N CYS A 210 -10.86 -11.62 -9.34
CA CYS A 210 -10.97 -10.37 -10.07
C CYS A 210 -10.95 -9.17 -9.11
N SER A 211 -10.42 -8.04 -9.58
CA SER A 211 -10.51 -6.75 -8.88
C SER A 211 -11.42 -5.81 -9.65
N LEU A 212 -12.29 -5.08 -8.94
CA LEU A 212 -13.03 -3.95 -9.49
C LEU A 212 -12.08 -2.82 -9.87
N THR A 213 -12.42 -2.08 -10.92
CA THR A 213 -11.63 -0.93 -11.40
C THR A 213 -12.50 0.33 -11.55
N GLN A 214 -11.87 1.48 -11.79
CA GLN A 214 -12.59 2.74 -12.01
C GLN A 214 -13.45 2.74 -13.28
N ASN A 215 -13.02 1.99 -14.30
CA ASN A 215 -13.52 2.16 -15.65
C ASN A 215 -14.88 1.51 -15.85
N THR A 216 -15.73 2.19 -16.63
CA THR A 216 -16.99 1.65 -17.14
C THR A 216 -16.77 1.11 -18.54
N TYR A 217 -17.43 0.01 -18.90
CA TYR A 217 -17.25 -0.57 -20.23
C TYR A 217 -18.13 0.17 -21.25
N LYS A 218 -17.52 0.73 -22.31
CA LYS A 218 -18.21 1.59 -23.30
C LYS A 218 -19.47 0.96 -23.94
N LYS A 219 -19.61 -0.37 -23.95
CA LYS A 219 -20.76 -1.06 -24.56
C LYS A 219 -21.94 -1.31 -23.60
N GLY A 220 -21.90 -0.77 -22.40
CA GLY A 220 -23.01 -0.80 -21.46
C GLY A 220 -22.69 0.11 -20.29
N GLU A 221 -23.32 1.27 -20.23
CA GLU A 221 -23.14 2.24 -19.14
C GLU A 221 -23.40 1.62 -17.74
N ASN A 222 -24.07 0.47 -17.69
CA ASN A 222 -24.36 -0.31 -16.50
C ASN A 222 -23.28 -1.35 -16.14
N SER A 223 -22.18 -1.45 -16.89
CA SER A 223 -21.08 -2.37 -16.62
C SER A 223 -19.80 -1.65 -16.16
N CYS A 224 -19.06 -2.27 -15.27
CA CYS A 224 -17.70 -1.88 -14.87
C CYS A 224 -16.67 -2.93 -15.27
N VAL A 225 -15.45 -2.47 -15.51
CA VAL A 225 -14.33 -3.33 -15.88
C VAL A 225 -13.75 -4.03 -14.65
N ILE A 226 -13.46 -5.32 -14.81
CA ILE A 226 -12.76 -6.17 -13.86
C ILE A 226 -11.50 -6.75 -14.49
N ARG A 227 -10.48 -6.99 -13.66
CA ARG A 227 -9.17 -7.50 -14.08
C ARG A 227 -8.66 -8.61 -13.14
N GLY A 228 -7.86 -9.54 -13.65
CA GLY A 228 -7.29 -10.67 -12.89
C GLY A 228 -8.03 -12.00 -13.13
N PHE A 229 -7.99 -12.93 -12.17
CA PHE A 229 -8.57 -14.28 -12.23
C PHE A 229 -7.78 -15.29 -13.07
N TYR A 230 -7.95 -15.32 -14.40
CA TYR A 230 -7.30 -16.33 -15.26
C TYR A 230 -5.87 -15.94 -15.65
N SER A 231 -5.63 -14.65 -15.83
CA SER A 231 -4.33 -14.06 -16.17
C SER A 231 -4.32 -12.62 -15.63
N ASN A 232 -3.14 -12.03 -15.49
CA ASN A 232 -3.07 -10.60 -15.14
C ASN A 232 -3.46 -9.68 -16.30
N THR A 233 -3.52 -10.19 -17.52
CA THR A 233 -4.05 -9.50 -18.71
C THR A 233 -5.55 -9.71 -18.90
N TYR A 234 -6.19 -10.57 -18.11
CA TYR A 234 -7.60 -10.91 -18.27
C TYR A 234 -8.45 -9.65 -18.09
N PHE A 235 -9.34 -9.43 -19.06
CA PHE A 235 -10.24 -8.28 -19.13
C PHE A 235 -11.65 -8.80 -19.26
N ASN A 236 -12.55 -8.37 -18.38
CA ASN A 236 -13.97 -8.60 -18.54
C ASN A 236 -14.76 -7.44 -17.94
N ASP A 237 -16.08 -7.46 -18.12
CA ASP A 237 -16.98 -6.52 -17.50
C ASP A 237 -18.09 -7.24 -16.72
N VAL A 238 -18.57 -6.58 -15.67
CA VAL A 238 -19.69 -7.05 -14.85
C VAL A 238 -20.67 -5.90 -14.62
N LYS A 239 -21.94 -6.24 -14.40
CA LYS A 239 -22.97 -5.26 -14.06
C LYS A 239 -22.62 -4.56 -12.75
N LYS A 240 -22.76 -3.24 -12.70
CA LYS A 240 -22.34 -2.40 -11.55
C LYS A 240 -23.16 -2.67 -10.28
N GLU A 241 -24.38 -3.14 -10.43
CA GLU A 241 -25.33 -3.47 -9.35
C GLU A 241 -25.21 -4.90 -8.84
N VAL A 242 -24.40 -5.75 -9.49
CA VAL A 242 -24.25 -7.16 -9.12
C VAL A 242 -22.93 -7.37 -8.40
N SER A 243 -22.97 -8.14 -7.31
CA SER A 243 -21.78 -8.61 -6.60
C SER A 243 -21.48 -10.08 -6.94
N TYR A 244 -20.20 -10.44 -6.92
CA TYR A 244 -19.72 -11.80 -7.15
C TYR A 244 -18.71 -12.16 -6.07
N LYS A 245 -18.68 -13.42 -5.63
CA LYS A 245 -17.70 -13.88 -4.63
C LYS A 245 -16.26 -13.90 -5.13
N THR A 246 -16.07 -13.91 -6.45
CA THR A 246 -14.77 -13.91 -7.12
C THR A 246 -14.36 -12.54 -7.65
N VAL A 247 -15.05 -11.47 -7.23
CA VAL A 247 -14.76 -10.08 -7.60
C VAL A 247 -14.64 -9.26 -6.32
N GLY A 248 -13.50 -8.59 -6.13
CA GLY A 248 -13.18 -7.91 -4.88
C GLY A 248 -12.77 -6.45 -5.01
N TYR A 249 -12.55 -5.85 -3.84
CA TYR A 249 -12.07 -4.50 -3.65
C TYR A 249 -10.55 -4.49 -3.41
N ARG A 250 -9.79 -3.95 -4.38
CA ARG A 250 -8.35 -3.67 -4.29
C ARG A 250 -8.13 -2.15 -4.25
N PRO A 251 -7.90 -1.54 -3.07
CA PRO A 251 -7.73 -0.10 -2.98
C PRO A 251 -6.36 0.38 -3.47
N VAL A 252 -6.33 1.66 -3.84
CA VAL A 252 -5.13 2.46 -4.10
C VAL A 252 -5.19 3.70 -3.21
N LEU A 253 -4.07 4.04 -2.59
CA LEU A 253 -3.84 5.35 -1.97
C LEU A 253 -2.88 6.14 -2.85
N GLU A 254 -3.35 7.24 -3.44
CA GLU A 254 -2.50 8.21 -4.13
C GLU A 254 -2.19 9.34 -3.16
N LEU A 255 -0.90 9.57 -2.87
CA LEU A 255 -0.48 10.65 -1.99
C LEU A 255 -0.87 11.99 -2.64
N ILE A 256 -1.57 12.83 -1.89
CA ILE A 256 -1.96 14.18 -2.30
C ILE A 256 -1.36 15.16 -1.30
N ASP A 257 -0.26 15.79 -1.69
CA ASP A 257 0.44 16.79 -0.88
C ASP A 257 -0.39 18.09 -0.72
#